data_AF-A0AAW5ZI01-F1
#
_entry.id   AF-A0AAW5ZI01-F1
#
_cell.length_a   1.000
_cell.length_b   1.000
_cell.length_c   1.000
_cell.angle_alpha   90.00
_cell.angle_beta   90.00
_cell.angle_gamma   90.00
#
_symmetry.space_group_name_H-M   'P 1'
#
loop_
_entity.id
_entity.type
_entity.pdbx_description
1 polymer ?
#
loop_
_entity_poly.entity_id
_entity_poly.type
_entity_poly.pdbx_seq_one_letter_code
_entity_poly.pdbx_strand_id
1 'polypeptide(L)'
;MRPEALARPEQTQSTPAVDAKNLREAIQNIDALSQDGFSEIAAIAGLALSRLEMPEGLLHLEDVAYALQAIRGKAQDIKNCINGEAESVGCNYTDAAVQRRFDARRATEAMRREQLRLCEHKQQVQQ
;
A
#
# COMPACT_ATOMS: atom_id res chain seq x y z
N MET A 1 -23.00 36.31 30.95
CA MET A 1 -22.85 35.09 30.13
C MET A 1 -22.17 35.48 28.84
N ARG A 2 -20.95 35.00 28.59
CA ARG A 2 -20.25 35.10 27.28
C ARG A 2 -20.34 33.73 26.62
N PRO A 3 -20.61 33.62 25.31
CA PRO A 3 -20.59 32.33 24.64
C PRO A 3 -19.16 31.93 24.32
N GLU A 4 -18.80 30.70 24.68
CA GLU A 4 -17.55 30.04 24.34
C GLU A 4 -17.49 29.78 22.83
N ALA A 5 -16.52 30.38 22.16
CA ALA A 5 -16.18 30.04 20.79
C ALA A 5 -15.37 28.74 20.81
N LEU A 6 -16.01 27.64 20.41
CA LEU A 6 -15.38 26.35 20.13
C LEU A 6 -14.22 26.52 19.15
N ALA A 7 -13.00 26.37 19.64
CA ALA A 7 -11.79 26.31 18.83
C ALA A 7 -11.88 25.12 17.86
N ARG A 8 -11.78 25.40 16.56
CA ARG A 8 -11.52 24.38 15.54
C ARG A 8 -10.13 23.78 15.81
N PRO A 9 -9.92 22.47 15.64
CA PRO A 9 -8.60 21.88 15.81
C PRO A 9 -7.64 22.54 14.82
N GLU A 10 -6.55 23.10 15.35
CA GLU A 10 -5.43 23.63 14.58
C GLU A 10 -4.88 22.49 13.71
N GLN A 11 -5.13 22.57 12.41
CA GLN A 11 -4.35 21.82 11.44
C GLN A 11 -2.96 22.43 11.47
N THR A 12 -2.02 21.77 12.14
CA THR A 12 -0.62 22.16 12.19
C THR A 12 -0.08 22.14 10.75
N GLN A 13 -0.06 23.29 10.08
CA GLN A 13 0.57 23.45 8.78
C GLN A 13 2.07 23.17 8.96
N SER A 14 2.57 22.09 8.36
CA SER A 14 4.00 21.80 8.33
C SER A 14 4.73 22.91 7.59
N THR A 15 5.92 23.27 8.05
CA THR A 15 6.73 24.26 7.36
C THR A 15 7.43 23.61 6.16
N PRO A 16 7.70 24.32 5.06
CA PRO A 16 8.36 23.76 3.88
C PRO A 16 9.71 23.09 4.19
N ALA A 17 10.41 23.55 5.23
CA ALA A 17 11.66 22.95 5.69
C ALA A 17 11.46 21.56 6.34
N VAL A 18 10.37 21.38 7.09
CA VAL A 18 9.99 20.08 7.67
C VAL A 18 9.57 19.11 6.56
N ASP A 19 8.79 19.57 5.59
CA ASP A 19 8.36 18.73 4.46
C ASP A 19 9.54 18.25 3.61
N ALA A 20 10.50 19.15 3.31
CA ALA A 20 11.70 18.80 2.56
C ALA A 20 12.60 17.82 3.31
N LYS A 21 12.65 17.91 4.65
CA LYS A 21 13.37 16.94 5.49
C LYS A 21 12.70 15.57 5.44
N ASN A 22 11.39 15.52 5.67
CA ASN A 22 10.62 14.27 5.65
C ASN A 22 10.72 13.58 4.28
N LEU A 23 10.64 14.35 3.20
CA LEU A 23 10.81 13.83 1.84
C LEU A 23 12.21 13.22 1.63
N ARG A 24 13.26 13.88 2.15
CA ARG A 24 14.63 13.35 2.06
C ARG A 24 14.79 12.04 2.81
N GLU A 25 14.26 11.97 4.03
CA GLU A 25 14.29 10.75 4.86
C GLU A 25 13.53 9.61 4.18
N ALA A 26 12.34 9.88 3.64
CA ALA A 26 11.56 8.88 2.89
C ALA A 26 12.31 8.38 1.65
N ILE A 27 12.99 9.26 0.89
CA ILE A 27 13.79 8.85 -0.27
C ILE A 27 14.97 7.97 0.16
N GLN A 28 15.65 8.30 1.27
CA GLN A 28 16.74 7.50 1.80
C GLN A 28 16.26 6.11 2.24
N ASN A 29 15.11 6.03 2.89
CA ASN A 29 14.51 4.76 3.28
C ASN A 29 14.10 3.92 2.06
N ILE A 30 13.49 4.55 1.05
CA ILE A 30 13.11 3.88 -0.20
C ILE A 30 14.35 3.31 -0.91
N ASP A 31 15.45 4.07 -1.00
CA ASP A 31 16.69 3.60 -1.59
C ASP A 31 17.25 2.42 -0.80
N ALA A 32 17.37 2.52 0.53
CA ALA A 32 17.84 1.42 1.38
C ALA A 32 17.00 0.15 1.20
N LEU A 33 15.66 0.26 1.30
CA LEU A 33 14.74 -0.86 1.09
C LEU A 33 14.87 -1.48 -0.32
N SER A 34 15.09 -0.64 -1.34
CA SER A 34 15.28 -1.09 -2.71
C SER A 34 16.58 -1.87 -2.85
N GLN A 35 17.70 -1.32 -2.35
CA GLN A 35 19.01 -1.96 -2.44
C GLN A 35 19.03 -3.31 -1.72
N ASP A 36 18.56 -3.35 -0.47
CA ASP A 36 18.53 -4.57 0.33
C ASP A 36 17.63 -5.62 -0.34
N GLY A 37 16.40 -5.22 -0.67
CA GLY A 37 15.41 -6.11 -1.23
C GLY A 37 15.80 -6.69 -2.60
N PHE A 38 16.32 -5.84 -3.50
CA PHE A 38 16.76 -6.31 -4.82
C PHE A 38 18.03 -7.15 -4.75
N SER A 39 18.94 -6.85 -3.81
CA SER A 39 20.12 -7.69 -3.58
C SER A 39 19.74 -9.09 -3.11
N GLU A 40 18.76 -9.21 -2.21
CA GLU A 40 18.26 -10.51 -1.75
C GLU A 40 17.55 -11.28 -2.88
N ILE A 41 16.72 -10.62 -3.69
CA ILE A 41 16.12 -11.24 -4.88
C ILE A 41 17.19 -11.75 -5.84
N ALA A 42 18.21 -10.94 -6.12
CA ALA A 42 19.31 -11.31 -7.00
C ALA A 42 20.09 -12.51 -6.46
N ALA A 43 20.34 -12.55 -5.15
CA ALA A 43 21.02 -13.68 -4.50
C ALA A 43 20.21 -14.97 -4.61
N ILE A 44 18.90 -14.94 -4.32
CA ILE A 44 18.02 -16.12 -4.44
C ILE A 44 17.97 -16.60 -5.89
N ALA A 45 17.84 -15.69 -6.87
CA ALA A 45 17.85 -16.03 -8.28
C ALA A 45 19.18 -16.65 -8.71
N GLY A 46 20.32 -16.10 -8.25
CA GLY A 46 21.64 -16.66 -8.50
C GLY A 46 21.80 -18.08 -7.96
N LEU A 47 21.33 -18.33 -6.73
CA LEU A 47 21.34 -19.68 -6.14
C LEU A 47 20.47 -20.66 -6.94
N ALA A 48 19.29 -20.23 -7.40
CA ALA A 48 18.41 -21.06 -8.22
C ALA A 48 19.04 -21.39 -9.58
N LEU A 49 19.70 -20.43 -10.22
CA LEU A 49 20.41 -20.64 -11.49
C LEU A 49 21.58 -21.62 -11.30
N SER A 50 22.43 -21.41 -10.30
CA SER A 50 23.52 -22.33 -9.98
C SER A 50 23.02 -23.75 -9.74
N ARG A 51 21.83 -23.90 -9.15
CA ARG A 51 21.22 -25.21 -8.95
C ARG A 51 20.89 -25.89 -10.28
N LEU A 52 20.35 -25.16 -11.25
CA LEU A 52 19.99 -25.69 -12.58
C LEU A 52 21.20 -26.08 -13.44
N GLU A 53 22.37 -25.50 -13.18
CA GLU A 53 23.62 -25.79 -13.90
C GLU A 53 24.32 -27.06 -13.39
N MET A 54 23.92 -27.58 -12.22
CA MET A 54 24.47 -28.83 -11.68
C MET A 54 23.74 -30.06 -12.25
N PRO A 55 24.45 -31.16 -12.59
CA PRO A 55 23.83 -32.40 -13.07
C PRO A 55 22.78 -32.97 -12.12
N GLU A 56 23.03 -32.89 -10.81
CA GLU A 56 22.10 -33.32 -9.76
C GLU A 56 20.95 -32.32 -9.56
N GLY A 57 21.10 -31.09 -10.04
CA GLY A 57 20.12 -30.02 -9.92
C GLY A 57 18.76 -30.34 -10.53
N LEU A 58 18.74 -31.11 -11.62
CA LEU A 58 17.52 -31.58 -12.28
C LEU A 58 16.72 -32.56 -11.43
N LEU A 59 17.33 -33.19 -10.41
CA LEU A 59 16.64 -34.05 -9.46
C LEU A 59 15.93 -33.26 -8.35
N HIS A 60 16.23 -31.96 -8.22
CA HIS A 60 15.76 -31.11 -7.13
C HIS A 60 15.06 -29.84 -7.65
N LEU A 61 14.22 -29.99 -8.68
CA LEU A 61 13.42 -28.87 -9.23
C LEU A 61 12.46 -28.25 -8.21
N GLU A 62 12.13 -28.97 -7.14
CA GLU A 62 11.32 -28.43 -6.04
C GLU A 62 12.03 -27.27 -5.33
N ASP A 63 13.35 -27.34 -5.12
CA ASP A 63 14.13 -26.25 -4.53
C ASP A 63 14.07 -24.99 -5.41
N VAL A 64 14.12 -25.17 -6.74
CA VAL A 64 13.98 -24.08 -7.71
C VAL A 64 12.58 -23.49 -7.67
N ALA A 65 11.54 -24.33 -7.54
CA ALA A 65 10.17 -23.87 -7.38
C ALA A 65 9.99 -23.04 -6.09
N TYR A 66 10.57 -23.48 -4.97
CA TYR A 66 10.58 -22.71 -3.72
C TYR A 66 11.36 -21.40 -3.86
N ALA A 67 12.50 -21.39 -4.55
CA ALA A 67 13.25 -20.16 -4.82
C ALA A 67 12.42 -19.15 -5.64
N LEU A 68 11.68 -19.60 -6.66
CA LEU A 68 10.80 -18.74 -7.44
C LEU A 68 9.62 -18.19 -6.61
N GLN A 69 9.04 -19.01 -5.73
CA GLN A 69 8.02 -18.55 -4.79
C GLN A 69 8.58 -17.50 -3.83
N ALA A 70 9.79 -17.72 -3.30
CA ALA A 70 10.47 -16.79 -2.42
C ALA A 70 10.77 -15.46 -3.12
N ILE A 71 11.28 -15.47 -4.36
CA ILE A 71 11.49 -14.26 -5.18
C ILE A 71 10.19 -13.48 -5.34
N ARG A 72 9.09 -14.16 -5.70
CA ARG A 72 7.79 -13.52 -5.88
C ARG A 72 7.28 -12.90 -4.58
N GLY A 73 7.36 -13.62 -3.46
CA GLY A 73 6.95 -13.13 -2.15
C GLY A 73 7.78 -11.90 -1.75
N LYS A 74 9.11 -12.01 -1.83
CA LYS A 74 10.03 -10.92 -1.51
C LYS A 74 9.75 -9.66 -2.34
N ALA A 75 9.56 -9.82 -3.65
CA ALA A 75 9.24 -8.70 -4.54
C ALA A 75 7.92 -8.01 -4.17
N GLN A 76 6.92 -8.76 -3.71
CA GLN A 76 5.66 -8.20 -3.23
C GLN A 76 5.85 -7.44 -1.92
N ASP A 77 6.62 -8.00 -0.98
CA ASP A 77 6.90 -7.38 0.31
C ASP A 77 7.69 -6.07 0.16
N ILE A 78 8.78 -6.09 -0.60
CA ILE A 78 9.62 -4.90 -0.86
C ILE A 78 8.78 -3.80 -1.52
N LYS A 79 7.96 -4.15 -2.51
CA LYS A 79 7.05 -3.20 -3.17
C LYS A 79 6.08 -2.56 -2.16
N ASN A 80 5.55 -3.32 -1.22
CA ASN A 80 4.64 -2.80 -0.20
C ASN A 80 5.38 -1.89 0.79
N CYS A 81 6.59 -2.25 1.23
CA CYS A 81 7.42 -1.43 2.10
C CYS A 81 7.76 -0.08 1.44
N ILE A 82 8.26 -0.10 0.20
CA ILE A 82 8.55 1.12 -0.58
C ILE A 82 7.31 1.99 -0.72
N ASN A 83 6.16 1.38 -1.02
CA ASN A 83 4.91 2.14 -1.17
C ASN A 83 4.47 2.77 0.16
N GLY A 84 4.68 2.10 1.29
CA GLY A 84 4.39 2.63 2.63
C GLY A 84 5.29 3.81 3.00
N GLU A 85 6.60 3.71 2.73
CA GLU A 85 7.52 4.85 2.93
C GLU A 85 7.12 6.04 2.06
N ALA A 86 6.76 5.81 0.80
CA ALA A 86 6.27 6.85 -0.09
C ALA A 86 4.92 7.44 0.39
N GLU A 87 4.05 6.64 0.99
CA GLU A 87 2.75 7.07 1.54
C GLU A 87 2.93 8.03 2.70
N SER A 88 3.96 7.83 3.53
CA SER A 88 4.28 8.70 4.68
C SER A 88 4.51 10.17 4.30
N VAL A 89 4.88 10.41 3.03
CA VAL A 89 5.11 11.74 2.44
C VAL A 89 4.15 12.05 1.27
N GLY A 90 3.08 11.28 1.13
CA GLY A 90 2.03 11.50 0.13
C GLY A 90 2.47 11.26 -1.33
N CYS A 91 3.52 10.48 -1.53
CA CYS A 91 4.12 10.17 -2.84
C CYS A 91 3.93 8.70 -3.25
N ASN A 92 3.04 7.96 -2.58
CA ASN A 92 2.78 6.56 -2.88
C ASN A 92 2.14 6.34 -4.24
N TYR A 93 2.41 5.15 -4.79
CA TYR A 93 1.73 4.68 -5.98
C TYR A 93 0.29 4.29 -5.62
N THR A 94 -0.66 4.81 -6.39
CA THR A 94 -2.06 4.40 -6.31
C THR A 94 -2.49 3.81 -7.65
N ASP A 95 -3.04 2.60 -7.63
CA ASP A 95 -3.65 2.04 -8.82
C ASP A 95 -4.98 2.76 -9.06
N ALA A 96 -4.96 3.70 -10.02
CA ALA A 96 -6.12 4.50 -10.37
C ALA A 96 -7.35 3.65 -10.75
N ALA A 97 -7.16 2.46 -11.35
CA ALA A 97 -8.25 1.56 -11.66
C ALA A 97 -8.81 0.88 -10.40
N VAL A 98 -7.95 0.47 -9.45
CA VAL A 98 -8.38 -0.02 -8.14
C VAL A 98 -9.12 1.08 -7.38
N GLN A 99 -8.61 2.31 -7.41
CA GLN A 99 -9.23 3.46 -6.76
C GLN A 99 -10.62 3.73 -7.34
N ARG A 100 -10.76 3.80 -8.67
CA ARG A 100 -12.08 3.93 -9.34
C ARG A 100 -13.04 2.83 -8.94
N ARG A 101 -12.59 1.57 -8.88
CA ARG A 101 -13.42 0.43 -8.44
C ARG A 101 -13.83 0.55 -6.98
N PHE A 102 -12.93 1.03 -6.12
CA PHE A 102 -13.21 1.25 -4.70
C PHE A 102 -14.22 2.37 -4.48
N ASP A 103 -14.06 3.50 -5.17
CA ASP A 103 -14.97 4.63 -5.08
C ASP A 103 -16.38 4.29 -5.62
N ALA A 104 -16.46 3.52 -6.71
CA ALA A 104 -17.75 3.01 -7.22
C ALA A 104 -18.47 2.10 -6.20
N ARG A 105 -17.73 1.23 -5.48
CA ARG A 105 -18.30 0.40 -4.40
C ARG A 105 -18.83 1.27 -3.27
N ARG A 106 -18.02 2.22 -2.77
CA ARG A 106 -18.46 3.14 -1.70
C ARG A 106 -19.70 3.95 -2.09
N ALA A 107 -19.74 4.47 -3.32
CA ALA A 107 -20.90 5.21 -3.81
C ALA A 107 -22.16 4.33 -3.85
N THR A 108 -22.03 3.08 -4.30
CA THR A 108 -23.15 2.11 -4.32
C THR A 108 -23.67 1.82 -2.91
N GLU A 109 -22.76 1.59 -1.95
CA GLU A 109 -23.13 1.35 -0.55
C GLU A 109 -23.81 2.58 0.08
N ALA A 110 -23.31 3.78 -0.20
CA ALA A 110 -23.91 5.02 0.27
C ALA A 110 -25.34 5.20 -0.29
N MET A 111 -25.53 5.01 -1.60
CA MET A 111 -26.85 5.07 -2.24
C MET A 111 -27.81 4.04 -1.63
N ARG A 112 -27.36 2.81 -1.39
CA ARG A 112 -28.19 1.76 -0.76
C ARG A 112 -28.64 2.15 0.64
N ARG A 113 -27.74 2.73 1.45
CA ARG A 113 -28.08 3.22 2.80
C ARG A 113 -29.09 4.36 2.75
N GLU A 114 -28.94 5.27 1.80
CA GLU A 114 -29.87 6.39 1.62
C GLU A 114 -31.25 5.92 1.16
N GLN A 115 -31.31 4.99 0.21
CA GLN A 115 -32.58 4.38 -0.22
C GLN A 115 -33.30 3.66 0.93
N LEU A 116 -32.56 2.93 1.78
CA LEU A 116 -33.14 2.28 2.96
C LEU A 116 -33.75 3.31 3.92
N ARG A 117 -33.02 4.39 4.23
CA ARG A 117 -33.54 5.49 5.08
C ARG A 117 -34.79 6.13 4.49
N LEU A 118 -34.83 6.34 3.17
CA LEU A 118 -36.00 6.90 2.48
C LEU A 118 -37.22 5.96 2.54
N CYS A 119 -37.00 4.65 2.41
CA CYS A 119 -38.07 3.65 2.55
C CYS A 119 -38.64 3.62 3.99
N GLU A 120 -37.77 3.62 5.00
CA GLU A 120 -38.16 3.67 6.41
C GLU A 120 -38.97 4.93 6.72
N HIS A 121 -38.51 6.09 6.23
CA HIS A 121 -39.22 7.35 6.43
C HIS A 121 -40.60 7.37 5.75
N LYS A 122 -40.71 6.83 4.52
CA LYS A 122 -42.01 6.73 3.82
C LYS A 122 -43.01 5.83 4.55
N GLN A 123 -42.55 4.74 5.17
CA GLN A 123 -43.41 3.84 5.95
C GLN A 123 -43.94 4.48 7.23
N GLN A 124 -43.16 5.35 7.86
CA GLN A 124 -43.58 6.09 9.07
C GLN A 124 -44.62 7.18 8.77
N VAL A 125 -44.57 7.78 7.58
CA VAL A 125 -45.51 8.86 7.19
C VAL A 125 -46.86 8.32 6.70
N GLN A 126 -46.96 7.02 6.39
CA GLN A 126 -48.19 6.36 5.95
C GLN A 126 -49.00 5.67 7.07
N GLN A 127 -48.53 5.71 8.32
CA GLN A 127 -49.26 5.25 9.52
C GLN A 127 -49.83 6.44 10.29
#